data_AF-A0A4Q0AH09-F1
#
_entry.id   AF-A0A4Q0AH09-F1
#
_cell.length_a   1.000
_cell.length_b   1.000
_cell.length_c   1.000
_cell.angle_alpha   90.00
_cell.angle_beta   90.00
_cell.angle_gamma   90.00
#
_symmetry.space_group_name_H-M   'P 1'
#
loop_
_entity.id
_entity.type
_entity.pdbx_description
1 polymer ?
#
loop_
_entity_poly.entity_id
_entity_poly.type
_entity_poly.pdbx_seq_one_letter_code
_entity_poly.pdbx_strand_id
1 'polypeptide(L)'
;MPKLLVGIVGVFTMLSMTVVASYSVQALSSNGPDSADYGNSSARYTLEDTTQLKVTRSIIPIYYSTNPGTVTVTANSFSFENSTRPHPYVSFNGRSGVQSDTTFPVSGFTYDPNTGYFVALITAEMTGVTQQTYNVINWKLSVPGGGIIGTYAANGSNSAVELPNRCDSLDNRGCGQYYNYSLPFGTQCQAQGNQVVSATIYDGDNGNIPVQTSKNFTVNIFDETDNKNIAFTLSGSESNGQTATYTFTVQPYHKYRFQVNNVYANNVMQINLPYDGITYLSDCRSLEKTDRIYGSWGEYGVMATGVIKGIGSGSAFAGRGLSYATTCSYTFLTLANATNSNCKSTPPANYGGYKTGRTIPNVAANFPVTSAAATLRGNNLDVSLLRGTYKTAGNITLTGGMLQKGKTVVINTYNPVTKAYGDITIAGNITYTTDPLTSADQIPQLVLIAGNINIRDTVTQVDGWLSAEGTLNTCSNINRTSITINNCNQLLTINGPVMAKEVQLWRTAGSLDGDNSGAPAEVFNLRPDAYLWGLSQSAQSGRLETVYTQELPPRF
;
A
#
# COMPACT_ATOMS: atom_id res chain seq x y z
N MET A 1 -49.90 -46.03 10.63
CA MET A 1 -50.64 -45.51 9.45
C MET A 1 -50.76 -43.99 9.58
N PRO A 2 -50.71 -43.22 8.48
CA PRO A 2 -49.62 -42.27 8.20
C PRO A 2 -50.05 -40.79 8.13
N LYS A 3 -49.06 -39.90 7.97
CA LYS A 3 -49.00 -38.62 7.18
C LYS A 3 -48.15 -37.59 7.96
N LEU A 4 -47.23 -36.82 7.38
CA LEU A 4 -47.11 -36.37 6.00
C LEU A 4 -45.64 -35.97 5.73
N LEU A 5 -45.03 -36.55 4.68
CA LEU A 5 -43.85 -35.99 4.02
C LEU A 5 -44.32 -34.80 3.17
N VAL A 6 -43.69 -33.64 3.31
CA VAL A 6 -43.68 -32.61 2.26
C VAL A 6 -42.22 -32.23 2.03
N GLY A 7 -41.70 -32.71 0.91
CA GLY A 7 -40.41 -32.29 0.39
C GLY A 7 -40.50 -30.87 -0.15
N ILE A 8 -39.45 -30.09 0.08
CA ILE A 8 -39.15 -28.90 -0.70
C ILE A 8 -37.81 -29.16 -1.37
N VAL A 9 -37.91 -29.44 -2.67
CA VAL A 9 -36.80 -29.50 -3.62
C VAL A 9 -36.32 -28.07 -3.83
N GLY A 10 -35.18 -27.72 -3.24
CA GLY A 10 -34.47 -26.47 -3.47
C GLY A 10 -33.43 -26.66 -4.56
N VAL A 11 -33.63 -25.97 -5.68
CA VAL A 11 -32.78 -25.93 -6.87
C VAL A 11 -31.34 -25.57 -6.51
N PHE A 12 -30.40 -26.46 -6.86
CA PHE A 12 -28.96 -26.22 -6.80
C PHE A 12 -28.56 -25.34 -8.00
N THR A 13 -28.22 -24.09 -7.74
CA THR A 13 -27.45 -23.27 -8.69
C THR A 13 -26.03 -23.18 -8.15
N MET A 14 -25.09 -23.90 -8.79
CA MET A 14 -23.66 -23.82 -8.48
C MET A 14 -23.17 -22.38 -8.67
N LEU A 15 -22.80 -21.71 -7.58
CA LEU A 15 -21.95 -20.53 -7.64
C LEU A 15 -20.50 -21.01 -7.44
N SER A 16 -19.78 -21.14 -8.56
CA SER A 16 -18.34 -21.34 -8.58
C SER A 16 -17.68 -20.15 -7.87
N MET A 17 -17.16 -20.40 -6.67
CA MET A 17 -16.37 -19.43 -5.93
C MET A 17 -14.98 -19.41 -6.55
N THR A 18 -14.78 -18.51 -7.51
CA THR A 18 -13.44 -18.19 -8.01
C THR A 18 -12.69 -17.53 -6.87
N VAL A 19 -11.76 -18.28 -6.28
CA VAL A 19 -10.70 -17.70 -5.45
C VAL A 19 -9.96 -16.73 -6.38
N VAL A 20 -10.23 -15.44 -6.25
CA VAL A 20 -9.35 -14.43 -6.83
C VAL A 20 -8.09 -14.53 -5.99
N ALA A 21 -7.11 -15.28 -6.51
CA ALA A 21 -5.74 -15.17 -6.06
C ALA A 21 -5.43 -13.67 -6.00
N SER A 22 -4.99 -13.20 -4.84
CA SER A 22 -4.33 -11.92 -4.72
C SER A 22 -3.14 -11.94 -5.68
N TYR A 23 -3.32 -11.37 -6.88
CA TYR A 23 -2.24 -11.11 -7.81
C TYR A 23 -1.40 -9.98 -7.22
N SER A 24 -0.45 -10.31 -6.35
CA SER A 24 0.74 -9.49 -6.17
C SER A 24 1.59 -9.66 -7.43
N VAL A 25 1.25 -8.93 -8.49
CA VAL A 25 2.11 -8.82 -9.67
C VAL A 25 2.50 -7.35 -9.79
N GLN A 26 3.39 -6.91 -8.88
CA GLN A 26 4.17 -5.71 -9.14
C GLN A 26 5.03 -6.03 -10.36
N ALA A 27 4.74 -5.35 -11.46
CA ALA A 27 5.35 -5.60 -12.76
C ALA A 27 6.80 -5.07 -12.85
N LEU A 28 7.20 -4.22 -11.90
CA LEU A 28 8.57 -3.69 -11.80
C LEU A 28 9.23 -4.28 -10.55
N SER A 29 10.49 -4.69 -10.72
CA SER A 29 11.24 -5.45 -9.72
C SER A 29 12.62 -4.86 -9.48
N SER A 30 13.20 -5.23 -8.35
CA SER A 30 14.61 -4.96 -8.04
C SER A 30 15.57 -5.81 -8.87
N ASN A 31 15.06 -6.80 -9.62
CA ASN A 31 15.82 -7.64 -10.53
C ASN A 31 15.21 -7.56 -11.92
N GLY A 32 16.00 -7.13 -12.89
CA GLY A 32 15.58 -6.92 -14.27
C GLY A 32 16.39 -7.74 -15.27
N PRO A 33 15.78 -8.19 -16.38
CA PRO A 33 14.36 -8.11 -16.71
C PRO A 33 13.46 -8.97 -15.80
N ASP A 34 12.23 -8.52 -15.54
CA ASP A 34 11.31 -9.20 -14.62
C ASP A 34 10.60 -10.40 -15.29
N SER A 35 10.61 -11.53 -14.59
CA SER A 35 9.87 -12.74 -14.95
C SER A 35 8.37 -12.52 -15.20
N ALA A 36 7.74 -11.60 -14.48
CA ALA A 36 6.31 -11.30 -14.62
C ALA A 36 5.99 -10.62 -15.96
N ASP A 37 6.94 -9.85 -16.47
CA ASP A 37 6.79 -9.05 -17.68
C ASP A 37 7.18 -9.83 -18.93
N TYR A 38 8.14 -10.75 -18.83
CA TYR A 38 8.63 -11.54 -19.98
C TYR A 38 8.19 -13.02 -19.94
N GLY A 39 7.38 -13.41 -18.95
CA GLY A 39 6.89 -14.77 -18.78
C GLY A 39 7.98 -15.81 -18.46
N ASN A 40 9.20 -15.37 -18.15
CA ASN A 40 10.34 -16.24 -17.89
C ASN A 40 11.36 -15.56 -16.96
N SER A 41 11.70 -16.24 -15.86
CA SER A 41 12.68 -15.75 -14.88
C SER A 41 14.10 -15.67 -15.38
N SER A 42 14.40 -16.13 -16.59
CA SER A 42 15.73 -16.13 -17.18
C SER A 42 15.89 -15.12 -18.31
N ALA A 43 14.88 -14.30 -18.61
CA ALA A 43 14.99 -13.17 -19.53
C ALA A 43 16.19 -12.27 -19.17
N ARG A 44 16.84 -11.70 -20.19
CA ARG A 44 18.07 -10.90 -20.06
C ARG A 44 17.98 -9.64 -20.90
N TYR A 45 18.58 -8.56 -20.41
CA TYR A 45 18.87 -7.42 -21.26
C TYR A 45 19.91 -7.83 -22.30
N THR A 46 19.78 -7.27 -23.49
CA THR A 46 20.56 -7.70 -24.65
C THR A 46 21.10 -6.48 -25.39
N LEU A 47 22.37 -6.56 -25.81
CA LEU A 47 22.91 -5.72 -26.88
C LEU A 47 23.29 -6.62 -28.04
N GLU A 48 22.95 -6.19 -29.24
CA GLU A 48 23.19 -6.92 -30.48
C GLU A 48 23.76 -5.99 -31.56
N ASP A 49 24.80 -6.44 -32.24
CA ASP A 49 25.34 -5.80 -33.45
C ASP A 49 25.32 -6.79 -34.61
N THR A 50 24.23 -6.78 -35.37
CA THR A 50 24.09 -7.55 -36.60
C THR A 50 23.79 -6.66 -37.80
N THR A 51 23.66 -7.29 -38.96
CA THR A 51 23.27 -6.63 -40.20
C THR A 51 21.78 -6.25 -40.23
N GLN A 52 20.92 -6.97 -39.48
CA GLN A 52 19.48 -6.73 -39.43
C GLN A 52 19.05 -5.91 -38.21
N LEU A 53 19.67 -6.13 -37.05
CA LEU A 53 19.35 -5.44 -35.80
C LEU A 53 20.62 -4.85 -35.16
N LYS A 54 20.54 -3.59 -34.74
CA LYS A 54 21.63 -2.89 -34.05
C LYS A 54 21.12 -2.23 -32.78
N VAL A 55 21.22 -2.96 -31.68
CA VAL A 55 20.99 -2.46 -30.31
C VAL A 55 22.32 -2.46 -29.58
N THR A 56 23.24 -1.59 -29.99
CA THR A 56 24.56 -1.48 -29.35
C THR A 56 24.55 -0.59 -28.11
N ARG A 57 23.39 0.00 -27.78
CA ARG A 57 23.19 0.88 -26.64
C ARG A 57 21.79 0.67 -26.07
N SER A 58 21.68 0.57 -24.75
CA SER A 58 20.40 0.51 -24.04
C SER A 58 20.41 1.46 -22.84
N ILE A 59 19.25 2.06 -22.57
CA ILE A 59 19.03 2.96 -21.43
C ILE A 59 18.05 2.28 -20.47
N ILE A 60 18.51 2.00 -19.26
CA ILE A 60 17.75 1.28 -18.24
C ILE A 60 17.54 2.20 -17.04
N PRO A 61 16.32 2.65 -16.78
CA PRO A 61 16.03 3.54 -15.67
C PRO A 61 15.89 2.75 -14.36
N ILE A 62 16.42 3.33 -13.29
CA ILE A 62 16.28 2.82 -11.92
C ILE A 62 15.61 3.88 -11.05
N TYR A 63 14.65 3.45 -10.22
CA TYR A 63 13.79 4.34 -9.45
C TYR A 63 13.82 3.99 -7.96
N TYR A 64 13.74 5.02 -7.11
CA TYR A 64 13.62 4.91 -5.65
C TYR A 64 12.60 5.91 -5.12
N SER A 65 11.82 5.55 -4.08
CA SER A 65 10.83 6.46 -3.48
C SER A 65 11.45 7.59 -2.66
N THR A 66 12.69 7.41 -2.21
CA THR A 66 13.50 8.44 -1.53
C THR A 66 14.86 8.54 -2.20
N ASN A 67 15.54 9.69 -2.09
CA ASN A 67 16.86 9.85 -2.71
C ASN A 67 17.88 8.92 -2.04
N PRO A 68 18.43 7.91 -2.73
CA PRO A 68 19.36 6.97 -2.12
C PRO A 68 20.81 7.48 -2.13
N GLY A 69 21.08 8.66 -2.71
CA GLY A 69 22.42 9.18 -2.89
C GLY A 69 23.20 8.43 -3.98
N THR A 70 24.01 7.45 -3.58
CA THR A 70 24.76 6.57 -4.49
C THR A 70 24.44 5.12 -4.14
N VAL A 71 24.02 4.34 -5.14
CA VAL A 71 23.69 2.92 -4.98
C VAL A 71 24.69 2.07 -5.75
N THR A 72 25.02 0.88 -5.22
CA THR A 72 25.86 -0.08 -5.93
C THR A 72 24.97 -1.08 -6.65
N VAL A 73 24.93 -0.99 -7.98
CA VAL A 73 24.14 -1.88 -8.85
C VAL A 73 24.99 -3.08 -9.22
N THR A 74 24.37 -4.25 -9.26
CA THR A 74 25.02 -5.50 -9.70
C THR A 74 24.60 -5.81 -11.13
N ALA A 75 25.57 -5.99 -12.02
CA ALA A 75 25.36 -6.67 -13.30
C ALA A 75 25.85 -8.10 -13.16
N ASN A 76 25.02 -9.07 -13.48
CA ASN A 76 25.35 -10.48 -13.34
C ASN A 76 24.75 -11.31 -14.45
N SER A 77 25.01 -12.61 -14.41
CA SER A 77 24.46 -13.57 -15.37
C SER A 77 24.82 -13.16 -16.79
N PHE A 78 26.12 -12.96 -17.06
CA PHE A 78 26.56 -12.68 -18.42
C PHE A 78 26.48 -13.93 -19.30
N SER A 79 26.01 -13.77 -20.52
CA SER A 79 26.12 -14.77 -21.59
C SER A 79 26.42 -14.08 -22.91
N PHE A 80 27.12 -14.79 -23.80
CA PHE A 80 27.64 -14.26 -25.05
C PHE A 80 27.32 -15.21 -26.18
N GLU A 81 26.86 -14.66 -27.30
CA GLU A 81 26.71 -15.40 -28.54
C GLU A 81 27.60 -14.76 -29.59
N ASN A 82 28.70 -15.44 -29.94
CA ASN A 82 29.59 -15.05 -31.04
C ASN A 82 30.33 -16.28 -31.57
N SER A 83 30.58 -16.30 -32.88
CA SER A 83 31.40 -17.27 -33.61
C SER A 83 32.92 -16.99 -33.55
N THR A 84 33.39 -15.85 -33.04
CA THR A 84 34.84 -15.47 -33.01
C THR A 84 35.26 -14.75 -31.72
N ARG A 85 36.50 -14.99 -31.27
CA ARG A 85 37.12 -14.34 -30.09
C ARG A 85 38.05 -13.21 -30.54
N PRO A 86 38.17 -12.10 -29.80
CA PRO A 86 37.62 -11.83 -28.45
C PRO A 86 36.15 -11.38 -28.46
N HIS A 87 35.43 -11.67 -27.38
CA HIS A 87 34.03 -11.25 -27.18
C HIS A 87 33.92 -9.72 -27.03
N PRO A 88 32.75 -9.11 -27.35
CA PRO A 88 32.48 -7.71 -27.01
C PRO A 88 32.35 -7.53 -25.49
N TYR A 89 32.40 -6.27 -25.04
CA TYR A 89 32.22 -5.89 -23.63
C TYR A 89 30.98 -5.02 -23.46
N VAL A 90 30.33 -5.04 -22.29
CA VAL A 90 29.36 -4.00 -21.91
C VAL A 90 30.05 -2.97 -21.02
N SER A 91 30.02 -1.70 -21.41
CA SER A 91 30.32 -0.58 -20.52
C SER A 91 29.03 -0.08 -19.86
N PHE A 92 29.07 0.14 -18.55
CA PHE A 92 27.97 0.77 -17.81
C PHE A 92 28.35 2.21 -17.43
N ASN A 93 27.55 3.19 -17.85
CA ASN A 93 27.75 4.61 -17.57
C ASN A 93 29.14 5.12 -17.95
N GLY A 94 29.65 4.70 -19.12
CA GLY A 94 30.95 5.11 -19.65
C GLY A 94 32.17 4.52 -18.92
N ARG A 95 31.96 3.57 -18.00
CA ARG A 95 33.05 2.83 -17.33
C ARG A 95 33.70 1.83 -18.27
N SER A 96 34.86 1.29 -17.87
CA SER A 96 35.53 0.20 -18.60
C SER A 96 34.59 -0.96 -18.85
N GLY A 97 34.66 -1.52 -20.06
CA GLY A 97 33.83 -2.65 -20.46
C GLY A 97 34.09 -3.90 -19.62
N VAL A 98 33.03 -4.64 -19.33
CA VAL A 98 33.06 -5.90 -18.56
C VAL A 98 32.48 -7.07 -19.34
N GLN A 99 32.88 -8.28 -18.94
CA GLN A 99 32.43 -9.56 -19.51
C GLN A 99 31.99 -10.59 -18.45
N SER A 100 31.91 -10.17 -17.20
CA SER A 100 31.59 -11.03 -16.07
C SER A 100 30.85 -10.24 -15.02
N ASP A 101 30.27 -10.96 -14.06
CA ASP A 101 29.60 -10.39 -12.91
C ASP A 101 30.44 -9.27 -12.28
N THR A 102 29.79 -8.12 -12.09
CA THR A 102 30.44 -6.91 -11.60
C THR A 102 29.46 -6.05 -10.84
N THR A 103 29.99 -5.09 -10.09
CA THR A 103 29.20 -4.06 -9.43
C THR A 103 29.71 -2.70 -9.86
N PHE A 104 28.80 -1.74 -10.04
CA PHE A 104 29.16 -0.37 -10.35
C PHE A 104 28.25 0.61 -9.61
N PRO A 105 28.77 1.77 -9.17
CA PRO A 105 27.95 2.75 -8.49
C PRO A 105 27.14 3.56 -9.51
N VAL A 106 25.89 3.84 -9.14
CA VAL A 106 24.99 4.78 -9.82
C VAL A 106 24.63 5.88 -8.82
N SER A 107 24.80 7.12 -9.26
CA SER A 107 24.59 8.34 -8.48
C SER A 107 23.88 9.38 -9.32
N GLY A 108 23.55 10.54 -8.74
CA GLY A 108 22.94 11.65 -9.47
C GLY A 108 21.45 11.45 -9.70
N PHE A 109 20.76 10.82 -8.75
CA PHE A 109 19.31 10.66 -8.80
C PHE A 109 18.59 12.00 -8.77
N THR A 110 17.72 12.23 -9.75
CA THR A 110 16.87 13.41 -9.84
C THR A 110 15.45 13.07 -9.49
N TYR A 111 14.79 13.89 -8.68
CA TYR A 111 13.37 13.73 -8.38
C TYR A 111 12.54 14.02 -9.64
N ASP A 112 11.75 13.05 -10.08
CA ASP A 112 10.78 13.23 -11.16
C ASP A 112 9.38 13.44 -10.57
N PRO A 113 8.84 14.67 -10.63
CA PRO A 113 7.54 14.99 -10.05
C PRO A 113 6.38 14.31 -10.78
N ASN A 114 6.56 13.80 -11.99
CA ASN A 114 5.50 13.11 -12.73
C ASN A 114 5.30 11.67 -12.26
N THR A 115 6.32 11.08 -11.65
CA THR A 115 6.29 9.69 -11.17
C THR A 115 6.31 9.62 -9.65
N GLY A 116 6.84 10.64 -8.97
CA GLY A 116 7.03 10.64 -7.52
C GLY A 116 8.29 9.89 -7.08
N TYR A 117 9.14 9.48 -8.02
CA TYR A 117 10.36 8.73 -7.76
C TYR A 117 11.61 9.56 -8.05
N PHE A 118 12.68 9.24 -7.33
CA PHE A 118 14.03 9.61 -7.70
C PHE A 118 14.53 8.64 -8.78
N VAL A 119 14.91 9.17 -9.94
CA VAL A 119 15.36 8.38 -11.10
C VAL A 119 16.82 8.64 -11.41
N ALA A 120 17.54 7.58 -11.79
CA ALA A 120 18.82 7.65 -12.47
C ALA A 120 18.81 6.69 -13.68
N LEU A 121 19.58 7.02 -14.71
CA LEU A 121 19.66 6.21 -15.92
C LEU A 121 20.97 5.40 -15.93
N ILE A 122 20.86 4.12 -16.24
CA ILE A 122 21.99 3.25 -16.56
C ILE A 122 22.10 3.20 -18.08
N THR A 123 23.21 3.67 -18.63
CA THR A 123 23.54 3.50 -20.04
C THR A 123 24.44 2.27 -20.17
N ALA A 124 23.96 1.25 -20.85
CA ALA A 124 24.74 0.07 -21.23
C ALA A 124 25.15 0.19 -22.70
N GLU A 125 26.45 0.11 -22.99
CA GLU A 125 27.00 0.28 -24.34
C GLU A 125 27.92 -0.88 -24.71
N MET A 126 27.79 -1.36 -25.95
CA MET A 126 28.67 -2.39 -26.49
C MET A 126 29.99 -1.74 -26.91
N THR A 127 31.10 -2.27 -26.41
CA THR A 127 32.45 -1.77 -26.71
C THR A 127 33.37 -2.91 -27.17
N GLY A 128 34.43 -2.59 -27.92
CA GLY A 128 35.39 -3.58 -28.42
C GLY A 128 35.01 -4.25 -29.75
N VAL A 129 34.03 -3.72 -30.47
CA VAL A 129 33.64 -4.22 -31.80
C VAL A 129 34.62 -3.78 -32.89
N THR A 130 35.23 -4.76 -33.56
CA THR A 130 35.87 -4.57 -34.87
C THR A 130 34.97 -5.24 -35.92
N GLN A 131 34.41 -4.41 -36.80
CA GLN A 131 33.47 -4.70 -37.92
C GLN A 131 32.89 -6.13 -38.13
N GLN A 132 31.54 -6.19 -38.17
CA GLN A 132 30.69 -7.11 -38.96
C GLN A 132 30.65 -8.62 -38.66
N THR A 133 30.72 -9.04 -37.40
CA THR A 133 30.36 -10.42 -37.01
C THR A 133 29.27 -10.40 -35.95
N TYR A 134 28.30 -11.30 -36.10
CA TYR A 134 27.19 -11.53 -35.17
C TYR A 134 27.63 -11.47 -33.70
N ASN A 135 27.28 -10.39 -33.00
CA ASN A 135 27.70 -10.12 -31.62
C ASN A 135 26.46 -9.92 -30.75
N VAL A 136 26.24 -10.83 -29.80
CA VAL A 136 25.18 -10.70 -28.80
C VAL A 136 25.77 -10.83 -27.40
N ILE A 137 25.37 -9.92 -26.52
CA ILE A 137 25.77 -9.90 -25.11
C ILE A 137 24.54 -9.70 -24.23
N ASN A 138 24.37 -10.63 -23.29
CA ASN A 138 23.19 -10.73 -22.44
C ASN A 138 23.57 -10.62 -20.97
N TRP A 139 22.78 -9.90 -20.18
CA TRP A 139 23.01 -9.77 -18.73
C TRP A 139 21.71 -9.49 -17.97
N LYS A 140 21.81 -9.55 -16.64
CA LYS A 140 20.78 -9.08 -15.71
C LYS A 140 21.29 -7.97 -14.82
N LEU A 141 20.37 -7.16 -14.33
CA LEU A 141 20.65 -6.13 -13.33
C LEU A 141 19.90 -6.41 -12.04
N SER A 142 20.57 -6.16 -10.92
CA SER A 142 19.98 -6.17 -9.59
C SER A 142 20.28 -4.87 -8.87
N VAL A 143 19.24 -4.22 -8.34
CA VAL A 143 19.35 -2.97 -7.57
C VAL A 143 19.01 -3.21 -6.09
N PRO A 144 19.78 -2.64 -5.14
CA PRO A 144 19.57 -2.87 -3.71
C PRO A 144 18.52 -1.91 -3.11
N GLY A 145 18.16 -2.11 -1.85
CA GLY A 145 17.55 -1.08 -1.00
C GLY A 145 16.15 -0.61 -1.44
N GLY A 146 15.34 -1.50 -2.01
CA GLY A 146 13.99 -1.18 -2.46
C GLY A 146 13.92 -0.44 -3.81
N GLY A 147 15.04 -0.36 -4.53
CA GLY A 147 15.05 0.16 -5.89
C GLY A 147 14.27 -0.75 -6.85
N ILE A 148 13.73 -0.16 -7.89
CA ILE A 148 13.00 -0.85 -8.95
C ILE A 148 13.55 -0.46 -10.33
N ILE A 149 13.56 -1.42 -11.24
CA ILE A 149 14.04 -1.24 -12.61
C ILE A 149 12.83 -1.17 -13.53
N GLY A 150 12.80 -0.18 -14.43
CA GLY A 150 11.69 0.02 -15.38
C GLY A 150 12.11 -0.07 -16.84
N THR A 151 11.16 0.22 -17.73
CA THR A 151 11.39 0.51 -19.15
C THR A 151 11.41 2.02 -19.36
N TYR A 152 12.27 2.52 -20.25
CA TYR A 152 12.37 3.95 -20.58
C TYR A 152 11.80 4.23 -21.97
N ALA A 153 10.92 5.21 -22.09
CA ALA A 153 10.17 5.49 -23.31
C ALA A 153 10.76 6.63 -24.17
N ALA A 154 11.88 7.23 -23.76
CA ALA A 154 12.45 8.32 -24.55
C ALA A 154 12.93 7.82 -25.93
N ASN A 155 12.95 8.70 -26.91
CA ASN A 155 13.32 8.33 -28.27
C ASN A 155 14.75 7.75 -28.34
N GLY A 156 14.91 6.55 -28.91
CA GLY A 156 16.19 5.83 -28.96
C GLY A 156 16.55 5.04 -27.69
N SER A 157 15.65 4.94 -26.71
CA SER A 157 15.83 4.22 -25.43
C SER A 157 15.45 2.74 -25.54
N ASN A 158 15.79 2.14 -26.66
CA ASN A 158 15.27 0.84 -26.98
C ASN A 158 15.80 -0.21 -26.01
N SER A 159 14.88 -0.97 -25.40
CA SER A 159 15.22 -2.10 -24.54
C SER A 159 15.05 -3.36 -25.37
N ALA A 160 16.17 -4.03 -25.66
CA ALA A 160 16.16 -5.36 -26.23
C ALA A 160 16.21 -6.38 -25.11
N VAL A 161 15.32 -7.37 -25.19
CA VAL A 161 15.28 -8.49 -24.27
C VAL A 161 15.28 -9.78 -25.06
N GLU A 162 16.16 -10.67 -24.62
CA GLU A 162 16.26 -12.04 -25.10
C GLU A 162 15.89 -13.01 -23.98
N LEU A 163 15.33 -14.15 -24.39
CA LEU A 163 15.00 -15.26 -23.51
C LEU A 163 16.13 -16.29 -23.51
N PRO A 164 16.32 -17.08 -22.44
CA PRO A 164 17.43 -18.02 -22.39
C PRO A 164 17.34 -19.08 -23.48
N ASN A 165 18.50 -19.59 -23.89
CA ASN A 165 18.65 -20.74 -24.79
C ASN A 165 18.10 -20.47 -26.18
N ARG A 166 18.71 -19.53 -26.88
CA ARG A 166 18.45 -19.28 -28.29
C ARG A 166 18.37 -20.59 -29.08
N CYS A 167 17.38 -20.70 -29.97
CA CYS A 167 17.31 -21.82 -30.90
C CYS A 167 18.24 -21.56 -32.09
N ASP A 168 19.52 -21.88 -31.95
CA ASP A 168 20.51 -21.72 -33.01
C ASP A 168 21.23 -23.04 -33.34
N SER A 169 22.17 -23.01 -34.28
CA SER A 169 22.89 -24.22 -34.72
C SER A 169 23.85 -24.81 -33.67
N LEU A 170 24.09 -24.10 -32.55
CA LEU A 170 25.05 -24.46 -31.50
C LEU A 170 24.35 -24.87 -30.20
N ASP A 171 23.13 -24.39 -29.95
CA ASP A 171 22.28 -24.73 -28.81
C ASP A 171 20.81 -24.87 -29.22
N ASN A 172 20.25 -26.08 -29.10
CA ASN A 172 18.86 -26.35 -29.46
C ASN A 172 17.89 -26.26 -28.26
N ARG A 173 18.35 -25.80 -27.08
CA ARG A 173 17.58 -25.90 -25.83
C ARG A 173 16.29 -25.07 -25.79
N GLY A 174 16.18 -23.96 -26.52
CA GLY A 174 14.95 -23.17 -26.63
C GLY A 174 14.18 -23.37 -27.94
N CYS A 175 14.58 -24.32 -28.79
CA CYS A 175 13.83 -24.63 -30.00
C CYS A 175 12.40 -25.07 -29.67
N GLY A 176 11.43 -24.46 -30.35
CA GLY A 176 10.00 -24.71 -30.13
C GLY A 176 9.41 -24.10 -28.84
N GLN A 177 10.17 -23.27 -28.11
CA GLN A 177 9.67 -22.56 -26.92
C GLN A 177 9.12 -21.19 -27.28
N TYR A 178 8.01 -20.82 -26.65
CA TYR A 178 7.28 -19.57 -26.87
C TYR A 178 6.87 -18.95 -25.55
N TYR A 179 6.92 -17.63 -25.47
CA TYR A 179 6.65 -16.87 -24.25
C TYR A 179 5.71 -15.70 -24.53
N ASN A 180 5.03 -15.25 -23.47
CA ASN A 180 4.15 -14.11 -23.53
C ASN A 180 4.79 -12.96 -22.76
N TYR A 181 4.96 -11.83 -23.42
CA TYR A 181 5.38 -10.59 -22.79
C TYR A 181 4.13 -9.79 -22.41
N SER A 182 4.16 -9.13 -21.27
CA SER A 182 3.07 -8.34 -20.72
C SER A 182 3.64 -7.09 -20.06
N LEU A 183 4.11 -6.16 -20.90
CA LEU A 183 4.87 -5.02 -20.42
C LEU A 183 3.95 -3.93 -19.84
N PRO A 184 4.14 -3.52 -18.58
CA PRO A 184 3.34 -2.51 -17.93
C PRO A 184 3.69 -1.10 -18.43
N PHE A 185 2.67 -0.27 -18.62
CA PHE A 185 2.84 1.18 -18.72
C PHE A 185 1.58 1.92 -18.27
N GLY A 186 1.72 3.17 -17.86
CA GLY A 186 0.60 4.05 -17.52
C GLY A 186 0.68 5.38 -18.27
N THR A 187 -0.45 6.08 -18.39
CA THR A 187 -0.40 7.47 -18.86
C THR A 187 0.32 8.37 -17.86
N GLN A 188 1.07 9.35 -18.35
CA GLN A 188 1.64 10.40 -17.49
C GLN A 188 0.56 11.15 -16.72
N CYS A 189 0.85 11.51 -15.48
CA CYS A 189 -0.10 12.13 -14.58
C CYS A 189 -0.59 13.51 -15.01
N GLN A 190 0.15 14.20 -15.88
CA GLN A 190 -0.23 15.52 -16.41
C GLN A 190 -0.97 15.44 -17.75
N ALA A 191 -1.28 14.24 -18.27
CA ALA A 191 -1.97 14.10 -19.55
C ALA A 191 -3.38 14.71 -19.47
N GLN A 192 -3.65 15.74 -20.28
CA GLN A 192 -4.95 16.37 -20.37
C GLN A 192 -5.81 15.70 -21.44
N GLY A 193 -6.81 14.93 -21.00
CA GLY A 193 -7.71 14.21 -21.91
C GLY A 193 -7.03 13.07 -22.66
N ASN A 194 -7.79 12.40 -23.53
CA ASN A 194 -7.32 11.24 -24.26
C ASN A 194 -6.15 11.59 -25.20
N GLN A 195 -5.09 10.79 -25.18
CA GLN A 195 -3.89 11.01 -25.98
C GLN A 195 -3.73 9.88 -27.00
N VAL A 196 -3.34 10.23 -28.23
CA VAL A 196 -2.93 9.23 -29.22
C VAL A 196 -1.43 8.98 -29.04
N VAL A 197 -1.06 7.72 -28.81
CA VAL A 197 0.32 7.29 -28.54
C VAL A 197 0.66 6.07 -29.37
N SER A 198 1.95 5.71 -29.38
CA SER A 198 2.43 4.55 -30.12
C SER A 198 3.39 3.70 -29.30
N ALA A 199 3.28 2.39 -29.46
CA ALA A 199 4.31 1.42 -29.08
C ALA A 199 4.96 0.86 -30.34
N THR A 200 6.23 0.47 -30.27
CA THR A 200 6.98 0.00 -31.43
C THR A 200 7.71 -1.30 -31.10
N ILE A 201 7.62 -2.27 -32.01
CA ILE A 201 8.48 -3.46 -32.03
C ILE A 201 9.44 -3.29 -33.20
N TYR A 202 10.73 -3.46 -32.93
CA TYR A 202 11.76 -3.51 -33.96
C TYR A 202 12.24 -4.94 -34.11
N ASP A 203 12.43 -5.36 -35.36
CA ASP A 203 12.84 -6.70 -35.73
C ASP A 203 11.98 -7.78 -35.03
N GLY A 204 10.67 -7.75 -35.32
CA GLY A 204 9.76 -8.72 -34.72
C GLY A 204 10.02 -10.15 -35.17
N ASP A 205 10.69 -10.35 -36.31
CA ASP A 205 10.93 -11.66 -36.90
C ASP A 205 9.64 -12.46 -37.18
N ASN A 206 8.49 -11.80 -37.27
CA ASN A 206 7.18 -12.46 -37.35
C ASN A 206 7.02 -13.20 -38.69
N GLY A 207 6.84 -14.51 -38.63
CA GLY A 207 6.68 -15.34 -39.83
C GLY A 207 7.98 -15.58 -40.61
N ASN A 208 9.14 -15.37 -39.99
CA ASN A 208 10.45 -15.66 -40.58
C ASN A 208 10.76 -17.18 -40.56
N ILE A 209 10.55 -17.87 -41.68
CA ILE A 209 10.98 -19.27 -41.89
C ILE A 209 12.43 -19.26 -42.40
N PRO A 210 13.40 -19.98 -41.80
CA PRO A 210 13.27 -21.17 -40.93
C PRO A 210 13.39 -20.90 -39.41
N VAL A 211 13.54 -19.65 -39.00
CA VAL A 211 13.77 -19.27 -37.59
C VAL A 211 12.54 -19.59 -36.73
N GLN A 212 11.33 -19.28 -37.22
CA GLN A 212 10.05 -19.59 -36.57
C GLN A 212 9.33 -20.70 -37.33
N THR A 213 9.20 -21.88 -36.71
CA THR A 213 8.81 -23.11 -37.44
C THR A 213 7.35 -23.17 -37.87
N SER A 214 6.42 -22.42 -37.27
CA SER A 214 5.01 -22.35 -37.76
C SER A 214 4.08 -21.37 -37.01
N LYS A 215 4.58 -20.50 -36.12
CA LYS A 215 3.72 -19.66 -35.26
C LYS A 215 4.20 -18.23 -35.21
N ASN A 216 3.34 -17.33 -35.67
CA ASN A 216 3.50 -15.88 -35.55
C ASN A 216 3.15 -15.44 -34.11
N PHE A 217 3.84 -14.41 -33.63
CA PHE A 217 3.42 -13.72 -32.41
C PHE A 217 2.23 -12.80 -32.70
N THR A 218 1.49 -12.44 -31.66
CA THR A 218 0.36 -11.50 -31.75
C THR A 218 0.50 -10.39 -30.72
N VAL A 219 0.00 -9.20 -31.05
CA VAL A 219 0.02 -8.03 -30.16
C VAL A 219 -1.40 -7.68 -29.71
N ASN A 220 -1.55 -7.49 -28.40
CA ASN A 220 -2.74 -6.92 -27.77
C ASN A 220 -2.31 -5.73 -26.91
N ILE A 221 -3.18 -4.73 -26.80
CA ILE A 221 -3.03 -3.67 -25.82
C ILE A 221 -4.23 -3.75 -24.88
N PHE A 222 -3.96 -4.07 -23.62
CA PHE A 222 -4.99 -4.30 -22.62
C PHE A 222 -5.04 -3.12 -21.65
N ASP A 223 -6.19 -2.48 -21.55
CA ASP A 223 -6.50 -1.49 -20.52
C ASP A 223 -6.93 -2.24 -19.27
N GLU A 224 -6.06 -2.28 -18.26
CA GLU A 224 -6.34 -2.96 -16.99
C GLU A 224 -7.28 -2.15 -16.11
N THR A 225 -7.43 -0.85 -16.35
CA THR A 225 -8.33 0.01 -15.57
C THR A 225 -9.78 -0.28 -15.94
N ASP A 226 -10.03 -0.45 -17.24
CA ASP A 226 -11.35 -0.77 -17.78
C ASP A 226 -11.55 -2.28 -18.05
N ASN A 227 -10.52 -3.09 -17.83
CA ASN A 227 -10.51 -4.53 -18.08
C ASN A 227 -10.94 -4.89 -19.52
N LYS A 228 -10.35 -4.22 -20.52
CA LYS A 228 -10.70 -4.41 -21.95
C LYS A 228 -9.48 -4.29 -22.86
N ASN A 229 -9.51 -5.00 -23.98
CA ASN A 229 -8.57 -4.76 -25.08
C ASN A 229 -8.94 -3.45 -25.80
N ILE A 230 -7.94 -2.64 -26.13
CA ILE A 230 -8.12 -1.43 -26.93
C ILE A 230 -7.68 -1.66 -28.37
N ALA A 231 -8.43 -1.07 -29.30
CA ALA A 231 -8.11 -1.12 -30.72
C ALA A 231 -6.88 -0.26 -31.03
N PHE A 232 -6.11 -0.69 -32.02
CA PHE A 232 -4.94 0.01 -32.51
C PHE A 232 -4.88 -0.04 -34.03
N THR A 233 -4.13 0.88 -34.62
CA THR A 233 -3.75 0.87 -36.03
C THR A 233 -2.30 0.43 -36.14
N LEU A 234 -2.03 -0.62 -36.92
CA LEU A 234 -0.69 -1.07 -37.25
C LEU A 234 -0.17 -0.33 -38.47
N SER A 235 1.09 0.12 -38.41
CA SER A 235 1.86 0.62 -39.55
C SER A 235 3.25 0.00 -39.55
N GLY A 236 3.88 -0.07 -40.73
CA GLY A 236 5.14 -0.79 -40.91
C GLY A 236 4.93 -2.30 -41.04
N SER A 237 5.87 -3.09 -40.54
CA SER A 237 5.84 -4.55 -40.68
C SER A 237 6.58 -5.23 -39.53
N GLU A 238 6.06 -6.38 -39.11
CA GLU A 238 6.58 -7.21 -38.02
C GLU A 238 7.64 -8.22 -38.50
N SER A 239 7.98 -8.22 -39.80
CA SER A 239 8.97 -9.13 -40.40
C SER A 239 10.42 -8.83 -39.96
N ASN A 240 11.34 -9.75 -40.31
CA ASN A 240 12.78 -9.63 -40.05
C ASN A 240 13.37 -8.29 -40.52
N GLY A 241 14.05 -7.58 -39.63
CA GLY A 241 14.70 -6.29 -39.85
C GLY A 241 13.74 -5.12 -40.06
N GLN A 242 12.44 -5.31 -39.86
CA GLN A 242 11.42 -4.28 -40.05
C GLN A 242 10.91 -3.71 -38.72
N THR A 243 10.25 -2.55 -38.80
CA THR A 243 9.68 -1.86 -37.64
C THR A 243 8.17 -1.87 -37.74
N ALA A 244 7.51 -2.34 -36.68
CA ALA A 244 6.06 -2.33 -36.52
C ALA A 244 5.66 -1.30 -35.47
N THR A 245 4.77 -0.37 -35.83
CA THR A 245 4.28 0.67 -34.93
C THR A 245 2.77 0.52 -34.72
N TYR A 246 2.38 0.38 -33.45
CA TYR A 246 1.02 0.21 -32.98
C TYR A 246 0.53 1.54 -32.40
N THR A 247 -0.39 2.20 -33.08
CA THR A 247 -0.93 3.51 -32.66
C THR A 247 -2.32 3.34 -32.07
N PHE A 248 -2.54 3.89 -30.88
CA PHE A 248 -3.76 3.71 -30.09
C PHE A 248 -4.03 4.92 -29.19
N THR A 249 -5.23 4.97 -28.63
CA THR A 249 -5.64 6.05 -27.73
C THR A 249 -5.58 5.58 -26.28
N VAL A 250 -4.86 6.32 -25.45
CA VAL A 250 -4.82 6.15 -24.00
C VAL A 250 -5.67 7.20 -23.31
N GLN A 251 -6.20 6.86 -22.14
CA GLN A 251 -7.00 7.76 -21.31
C GLN A 251 -6.19 8.20 -20.09
N PRO A 252 -6.39 9.44 -19.60
CA PRO A 252 -5.73 9.91 -18.38
C PRO A 252 -5.96 8.96 -17.21
N TYR A 253 -4.90 8.71 -16.46
CA TYR A 253 -4.88 7.86 -15.24
C TYR A 253 -5.13 6.38 -15.45
N HIS A 254 -5.15 5.90 -16.70
CA HIS A 254 -5.30 4.48 -17.00
C HIS A 254 -3.96 3.75 -17.02
N LYS A 255 -4.04 2.47 -16.68
CA LYS A 255 -2.94 1.50 -16.68
C LYS A 255 -3.15 0.48 -17.78
N TYR A 256 -2.07 0.17 -18.49
CA TYR A 256 -2.08 -0.66 -19.67
C TYR A 256 -1.03 -1.75 -19.60
N ARG A 257 -1.28 -2.84 -20.35
CA ARG A 257 -0.30 -3.87 -20.69
C ARG A 257 -0.12 -3.90 -22.19
N PHE A 258 1.12 -3.73 -22.66
CA PHE A 258 1.50 -4.06 -24.02
C PHE A 258 1.85 -5.55 -24.06
N GLN A 259 0.96 -6.36 -24.64
CA GLN A 259 1.06 -7.80 -24.61
C GLN A 259 1.54 -8.32 -25.96
N VAL A 260 2.68 -9.02 -25.95
CA VAL A 260 3.19 -9.73 -27.13
C VAL A 260 3.14 -11.21 -26.82
N ASN A 261 2.21 -11.92 -27.43
CA ASN A 261 1.97 -13.32 -27.14
C ASN A 261 2.67 -14.20 -28.17
N ASN A 262 3.13 -15.36 -27.72
CA ASN A 262 3.73 -16.36 -28.60
C ASN A 262 5.07 -15.91 -29.20
N VAL A 263 5.87 -15.16 -28.44
CA VAL A 263 7.23 -14.74 -28.82
C VAL A 263 8.14 -15.95 -28.83
N TYR A 264 8.78 -16.21 -29.97
CA TYR A 264 9.70 -17.33 -30.10
C TYR A 264 11.00 -17.08 -29.32
N ALA A 265 11.50 -18.09 -28.61
CA ALA A 265 12.68 -17.97 -27.73
C ALA A 265 13.97 -17.49 -28.43
N ASN A 266 14.06 -17.64 -29.75
CA ASN A 266 15.20 -17.20 -30.57
C ASN A 266 15.16 -15.69 -30.90
N ASN A 267 14.07 -14.99 -30.58
CA ASN A 267 13.91 -13.61 -31.00
C ASN A 267 14.45 -12.62 -29.96
N VAL A 268 15.43 -11.81 -30.36
CA VAL A 268 15.84 -10.62 -29.60
C VAL A 268 14.81 -9.53 -29.90
N MET A 269 13.86 -9.35 -28.99
CA MET A 269 12.78 -8.41 -29.23
C MET A 269 13.14 -7.04 -28.67
N GLN A 270 13.19 -6.05 -29.55
CA GLN A 270 13.37 -4.67 -29.18
C GLN A 270 12.01 -3.96 -29.12
N ILE A 271 11.68 -3.43 -27.95
CA ILE A 271 10.39 -2.77 -27.71
C ILE A 271 10.63 -1.34 -27.24
N ASN A 272 9.83 -0.43 -27.77
CA ASN A 272 9.67 0.92 -27.24
C ASN A 272 8.21 1.16 -26.83
N LEU A 273 7.99 1.52 -25.58
CA LEU A 273 6.66 1.83 -25.05
C LEU A 273 6.38 3.34 -25.15
N PRO A 274 5.11 3.77 -25.14
CA PRO A 274 4.77 5.19 -25.21
C PRO A 274 5.12 5.99 -23.95
N TYR A 275 5.24 5.31 -22.80
CA TYR A 275 5.58 5.88 -21.51
C TYR A 275 6.48 4.94 -20.72
N ASP A 276 7.28 5.51 -19.82
CA ASP A 276 8.15 4.73 -18.93
C ASP A 276 7.32 3.72 -18.13
N GLY A 277 7.83 2.50 -17.95
CA GLY A 277 7.12 1.45 -17.21
C GLY A 277 6.77 1.88 -15.78
N ILE A 278 7.57 2.77 -15.17
CA ILE A 278 7.31 3.31 -13.83
C ILE A 278 5.95 3.98 -13.69
N THR A 279 5.41 4.58 -14.77
CA THR A 279 4.10 5.24 -14.73
C THR A 279 2.95 4.28 -14.43
N TYR A 280 3.18 2.97 -14.59
CA TYR A 280 2.27 1.93 -14.15
C TYR A 280 2.13 1.87 -12.61
N LEU A 281 3.21 2.13 -11.89
CA LEU A 281 3.24 2.20 -10.43
C LEU A 281 3.01 3.61 -9.90
N SER A 282 3.35 4.64 -10.67
CA SER A 282 3.13 6.04 -10.30
C SER A 282 1.68 6.28 -9.98
N ASP A 283 1.42 6.71 -8.75
CA ASP A 283 0.07 7.08 -8.35
C ASP A 283 -0.17 8.55 -8.64
N CYS A 284 -0.74 8.85 -9.81
CA CYS A 284 -1.11 10.21 -10.22
C CYS A 284 -2.12 10.89 -9.27
N ARG A 285 -2.60 10.18 -8.26
CA ARG A 285 -3.55 10.65 -7.24
C ARG A 285 -2.97 11.71 -6.28
N SER A 286 -1.66 11.95 -6.25
CA SER A 286 -1.01 13.02 -5.46
C SER A 286 -0.96 14.38 -6.16
N LEU A 287 -1.33 14.46 -7.45
CA LEU A 287 -1.20 15.68 -8.26
C LEU A 287 -2.53 16.41 -8.50
N GLU A 288 -3.66 15.85 -8.05
CA GLU A 288 -4.94 16.55 -8.09
C GLU A 288 -5.09 17.48 -6.89
N LYS A 289 -5.09 18.79 -7.12
CA LYS A 289 -5.64 19.80 -6.19
C LYS A 289 -7.17 19.70 -6.12
N THR A 290 -7.70 18.55 -5.74
CA THR A 290 -9.10 18.41 -5.33
C THR A 290 -9.16 18.28 -3.82
N ASP A 291 -10.10 19.00 -3.19
CA ASP A 291 -10.35 18.90 -1.75
C ASP A 291 -10.80 17.46 -1.42
N ARG A 292 -9.87 16.65 -0.90
CA ARG A 292 -10.13 15.28 -0.44
C ARG A 292 -10.31 15.28 1.07
N ILE A 293 -11.31 14.55 1.54
CA ILE A 293 -11.59 14.38 2.96
C ILE A 293 -11.06 13.02 3.40
N TYR A 294 -10.10 13.05 4.33
CA TYR A 294 -9.63 11.88 5.07
C TYR A 294 -10.26 11.90 6.47
N GLY A 295 -10.57 10.73 7.00
CA GLY A 295 -11.26 10.56 8.29
C GLY A 295 -10.47 9.69 9.27
N SER A 296 -10.97 9.61 10.49
CA SER A 296 -10.39 8.76 11.55
C SER A 296 -11.04 7.36 11.56
N TRP A 297 -10.32 6.39 12.15
CA TRP A 297 -10.57 4.96 11.98
C TRP A 297 -10.96 4.27 13.30
N GLY A 298 -11.90 3.32 13.24
CA GLY A 298 -12.23 2.43 14.35
C GLY A 298 -12.75 1.08 13.84
N GLU A 299 -12.27 -0.02 14.43
CA GLU A 299 -12.49 -1.37 13.88
C GLU A 299 -13.71 -2.10 14.49
N TYR A 300 -14.05 -1.90 15.76
CA TYR A 300 -15.06 -2.72 16.46
C TYR A 300 -16.18 -1.95 17.19
N GLY A 301 -16.23 -0.62 17.13
CA GLY A 301 -17.37 0.17 17.58
C GLY A 301 -17.02 1.56 18.14
N VAL A 302 -17.91 2.52 17.92
CA VAL A 302 -17.86 3.85 18.54
C VAL A 302 -19.15 4.09 19.31
N MET A 303 -19.03 4.38 20.61
CA MET A 303 -20.14 4.85 21.43
C MET A 303 -19.98 6.34 21.67
N ALA A 304 -20.91 7.14 21.14
CA ALA A 304 -20.95 8.57 21.40
C ALA A 304 -22.30 8.96 21.98
N THR A 305 -22.30 9.88 22.93
CA THR A 305 -23.51 10.49 23.49
C THR A 305 -24.01 11.68 22.66
N GLY A 306 -23.37 11.97 21.53
CA GLY A 306 -23.64 13.09 20.62
C GLY A 306 -23.51 12.70 19.14
N VAL A 307 -23.62 13.69 18.25
CA VAL A 307 -23.56 13.47 16.80
C VAL A 307 -22.11 13.19 16.36
N ILE A 308 -21.86 12.00 15.83
CA ILE A 308 -20.58 11.65 15.20
C ILE A 308 -20.59 12.15 13.76
N LYS A 309 -19.54 12.88 13.34
CA LYS A 309 -19.32 13.35 11.96
C LYS A 309 -17.95 12.91 11.48
N GLY A 310 -17.84 12.42 10.23
CA GLY A 310 -16.54 12.13 9.59
C GLY A 310 -15.86 10.81 9.99
N ILE A 311 -16.60 9.81 10.48
CA ILE A 311 -16.07 8.48 10.82
C ILE A 311 -16.52 7.42 9.78
N GLY A 312 -15.68 6.43 9.48
CA GLY A 312 -16.03 5.25 8.67
C GLY A 312 -15.21 4.02 9.09
N SER A 313 -15.66 2.81 8.75
CA SER A 313 -14.81 1.60 8.88
C SER A 313 -13.86 1.45 7.71
N GLY A 314 -12.90 0.52 7.85
CA GLY A 314 -11.73 0.30 7.00
C GLY A 314 -11.95 0.28 5.48
N SER A 315 -13.18 0.15 4.98
CA SER A 315 -13.46 0.15 3.53
C SER A 315 -13.89 1.51 2.96
N ALA A 316 -14.34 2.45 3.79
CA ALA A 316 -14.98 3.68 3.31
C ALA A 316 -13.99 4.77 2.87
N PHE A 317 -12.81 4.82 3.51
CA PHE A 317 -11.80 5.86 3.31
C PHE A 317 -10.42 5.31 2.94
N ALA A 318 -10.30 4.00 2.71
CA ALA A 318 -9.05 3.39 2.26
C ALA A 318 -8.75 3.73 0.79
N GLY A 319 -7.47 3.91 0.46
CA GLY A 319 -7.05 4.23 -0.90
C GLY A 319 -7.30 5.69 -1.30
N ARG A 320 -8.12 5.93 -2.34
CA ARG A 320 -8.31 7.24 -3.02
C ARG A 320 -8.89 8.38 -2.18
N GLY A 321 -9.43 8.10 -0.99
CA GLY A 321 -10.52 8.92 -0.45
C GLY A 321 -11.73 8.92 -1.40
N LEU A 322 -12.88 9.48 -0.98
CA LEU A 322 -14.08 9.51 -1.83
C LEU A 322 -14.18 10.84 -2.59
N SER A 323 -14.13 10.79 -3.93
CA SER A 323 -14.48 11.94 -4.77
C SER A 323 -15.98 12.21 -4.71
N TYR A 324 -16.38 13.45 -4.40
CA TYR A 324 -17.78 13.90 -4.37
C TYR A 324 -18.72 13.05 -3.51
N ALA A 325 -18.31 12.69 -2.29
CA ALA A 325 -19.08 11.79 -1.42
C ALA A 325 -20.47 12.35 -1.07
N THR A 326 -21.52 11.72 -1.62
CA THR A 326 -22.84 11.73 -0.98
C THR A 326 -22.87 10.65 0.09
N THR A 327 -23.75 10.81 1.07
CA THR A 327 -23.86 9.98 2.28
C THR A 327 -23.99 8.48 2.03
N CYS A 328 -24.32 8.05 0.81
CA CYS A 328 -24.48 6.64 0.42
C CYS A 328 -23.21 6.01 -0.16
N SER A 329 -22.17 6.78 -0.48
CA SER A 329 -20.95 6.27 -1.11
C SER A 329 -19.99 5.57 -0.12
N TYR A 330 -20.20 5.71 1.20
CA TYR A 330 -19.32 5.15 2.24
C TYR A 330 -19.98 4.08 3.13
N THR A 331 -21.26 3.76 2.95
CA THR A 331 -22.04 2.96 3.92
C THR A 331 -22.06 1.46 3.67
N PHE A 332 -21.22 0.93 2.78
CA PHE A 332 -21.38 -0.48 2.36
C PHE A 332 -20.81 -1.53 3.32
N LEU A 333 -19.98 -1.19 4.32
CA LEU A 333 -19.47 -2.16 5.32
C LEU A 333 -19.30 -1.59 6.74
N THR A 334 -19.92 -0.44 7.04
CA THR A 334 -19.63 0.34 8.27
C THR A 334 -20.92 0.94 8.81
N LEU A 335 -21.19 0.72 10.11
CA LEU A 335 -22.12 1.36 11.09
C LEU A 335 -23.16 2.42 10.63
N ALA A 336 -23.68 2.36 9.40
CA ALA A 336 -24.52 3.38 8.78
C ALA A 336 -25.66 2.70 8.02
N ASN A 337 -26.87 2.77 8.58
CA ASN A 337 -28.06 2.17 8.00
C ASN A 337 -28.77 3.22 7.11
N ALA A 338 -28.23 3.47 5.92
CA ALA A 338 -28.86 4.32 4.90
C ALA A 338 -29.71 3.45 3.97
N THR A 339 -30.98 3.78 3.80
CA THR A 339 -31.84 3.20 2.76
C THR A 339 -32.00 4.16 1.59
N ASN A 340 -32.23 3.59 0.41
CA ASN A 340 -32.17 4.21 -0.91
C ASN A 340 -33.10 5.43 -1.12
N SER A 341 -34.05 5.65 -0.20
CA SER A 341 -35.10 6.68 -0.28
C SER A 341 -34.73 8.02 0.38
N ASN A 342 -33.63 8.09 1.14
CA ASN A 342 -33.19 9.33 1.83
C ASN A 342 -32.08 10.10 1.07
N CYS A 343 -31.86 9.75 -0.19
CA CYS A 343 -30.75 10.22 -1.03
C CYS A 343 -31.07 11.53 -1.78
N LYS A 344 -31.49 12.59 -1.08
CA LYS A 344 -31.63 13.93 -1.70
C LYS A 344 -30.42 14.81 -1.37
N SER A 345 -30.13 15.74 -2.28
CA SER A 345 -29.00 16.69 -2.34
C SER A 345 -28.85 17.65 -1.15
N THR A 346 -29.58 17.42 -0.06
CA THR A 346 -29.52 18.19 1.17
C THR A 346 -29.42 17.19 2.32
N PRO A 347 -28.37 17.23 3.14
CA PRO A 347 -28.16 16.22 4.18
C PRO A 347 -29.34 16.19 5.16
N PRO A 348 -30.09 15.07 5.32
CA PRO A 348 -31.07 14.96 6.38
C PRO A 348 -30.40 15.06 7.76
N ALA A 349 -31.06 15.71 8.71
CA ALA A 349 -30.48 16.08 10.01
C ALA A 349 -30.22 14.91 10.98
N ASN A 350 -30.50 13.66 10.61
CA ASN A 350 -30.44 12.51 11.51
C ASN A 350 -29.77 11.31 10.82
N TYR A 351 -28.63 10.87 11.35
CA TYR A 351 -27.86 9.71 10.90
C TYR A 351 -27.49 8.82 12.09
N GLY A 352 -27.55 7.49 11.92
CA GLY A 352 -27.25 6.51 12.97
C GLY A 352 -28.42 6.33 13.94
N GLY A 353 -29.28 5.35 13.68
CA GLY A 353 -30.32 4.92 14.61
C GLY A 353 -29.78 4.09 15.77
N TYR A 354 -28.70 4.53 16.42
CA TYR A 354 -28.38 4.07 17.77
C TYR A 354 -29.29 4.84 18.70
N LYS A 355 -30.04 4.14 19.55
CA LYS A 355 -30.86 4.82 20.56
C LYS A 355 -29.93 5.77 21.32
N THR A 356 -30.29 7.05 21.42
CA THR A 356 -29.54 8.01 22.22
C THR A 356 -29.38 7.45 23.63
N GLY A 357 -28.19 6.92 23.93
CA GLY A 357 -27.72 6.82 25.30
C GLY A 357 -27.55 8.25 25.77
N ARG A 358 -28.46 8.73 26.65
CA ARG A 358 -28.42 10.11 27.14
C ARG A 358 -27.20 10.39 28.04
N THR A 359 -26.38 9.38 28.32
CA THR A 359 -25.30 9.40 29.30
C THR A 359 -24.18 8.45 28.89
N ILE A 360 -22.93 8.88 29.08
CA ILE A 360 -21.76 7.99 29.01
C ILE A 360 -21.94 6.94 30.12
N PRO A 361 -21.67 5.64 29.89
CA PRO A 361 -21.63 4.66 30.98
C PRO A 361 -20.75 5.19 32.11
N ASN A 362 -21.22 5.12 33.36
CA ASN A 362 -20.48 5.65 34.49
C ASN A 362 -19.28 4.74 34.84
N VAL A 363 -18.20 4.85 34.06
CA VAL A 363 -16.95 4.10 34.26
C VAL A 363 -16.39 4.35 35.66
N ALA A 364 -16.54 5.57 36.18
CA ALA A 364 -16.13 5.93 37.53
C ALA A 364 -16.82 5.09 38.63
N ALA A 365 -18.04 4.59 38.41
CA ALA A 365 -18.72 3.73 39.36
C ALA A 365 -18.03 2.35 39.51
N ASN A 366 -17.37 1.86 38.46
CA ASN A 366 -16.60 0.61 38.51
C ASN A 366 -15.20 0.82 39.13
N PHE A 367 -14.74 2.07 39.19
CA PHE A 367 -13.44 2.44 39.77
C PHE A 367 -13.57 3.57 40.79
N PRO A 368 -14.29 3.34 41.91
CA PRO A 368 -14.53 4.38 42.90
C PRO A 368 -13.23 4.78 43.60
N VAL A 369 -12.97 6.08 43.68
CA VAL A 369 -11.92 6.63 44.54
C VAL A 369 -12.49 6.92 45.93
N THR A 370 -11.96 6.22 46.94
CA THR A 370 -12.31 6.47 48.34
C THR A 370 -11.38 7.52 48.97
N SER A 371 -11.68 7.95 50.20
CA SER A 371 -10.77 8.80 50.97
C SER A 371 -9.36 8.20 51.14
N ALA A 372 -9.25 6.86 51.13
CA ALA A 372 -8.00 6.12 51.26
C ALA A 372 -7.16 6.02 49.96
N ALA A 373 -7.73 6.36 48.79
CA ALA A 373 -6.97 6.37 47.54
C ALA A 373 -5.83 7.40 47.60
N ALA A 374 -4.64 7.02 47.15
CA ALA A 374 -3.48 7.90 47.11
C ALA A 374 -3.75 9.09 46.17
N THR A 375 -3.33 10.28 46.60
CA THR A 375 -3.55 11.51 45.83
C THR A 375 -2.31 11.83 45.00
N LEU A 376 -2.47 11.83 43.68
CA LEU A 376 -1.43 12.30 42.76
C LEU A 376 -1.40 13.84 42.77
N ARG A 377 -0.18 14.37 42.90
CA ARG A 377 0.13 15.81 42.85
C ARG A 377 1.32 16.01 41.91
N GLY A 378 1.22 16.96 40.97
CA GLY A 378 2.33 17.36 40.11
C GLY A 378 2.06 17.25 38.61
N ASN A 379 2.96 17.86 37.85
CA ASN A 379 2.86 18.06 36.39
C ASN A 379 3.77 17.13 35.57
N ASN A 380 4.41 16.12 36.19
CA ASN A 380 5.31 15.18 35.51
C ASN A 380 5.20 13.79 36.14
N LEU A 381 4.14 13.04 35.80
CA LEU A 381 3.89 11.71 36.35
C LEU A 381 4.23 10.63 35.31
N ASP A 382 5.19 9.76 35.63
CA ASP A 382 5.50 8.57 34.85
C ASP A 382 4.60 7.41 35.29
N VAL A 383 3.80 6.87 34.37
CA VAL A 383 2.84 5.80 34.68
C VAL A 383 3.52 4.49 35.05
N SER A 384 4.78 4.27 34.66
CA SER A 384 5.54 3.06 35.01
C SER A 384 5.81 2.94 36.50
N LEU A 385 5.78 4.06 37.23
CA LEU A 385 6.00 4.15 38.67
C LEU A 385 4.72 3.97 39.50
N LEU A 386 3.55 3.90 38.85
CA LEU A 386 2.26 3.81 39.51
C LEU A 386 1.76 2.36 39.61
N ARG A 387 0.95 2.08 40.65
CA ARG A 387 0.23 0.82 40.80
C ARG A 387 -1.03 1.02 41.66
N GLY A 388 -2.17 0.57 41.14
CA GLY A 388 -3.46 0.66 41.81
C GLY A 388 -4.26 1.91 41.42
N THR A 389 -5.23 2.27 42.27
CA THR A 389 -6.20 3.34 42.01
C THR A 389 -5.80 4.64 42.71
N TYR A 390 -5.80 5.74 41.96
CA TYR A 390 -5.39 7.07 42.41
C TYR A 390 -6.49 8.10 42.18
N LYS A 391 -6.57 9.07 43.10
CA LYS A 391 -7.30 10.33 42.92
C LYS A 391 -6.34 11.48 42.64
N THR A 392 -6.85 12.61 42.15
CA THR A 392 -6.04 13.80 41.90
C THR A 392 -6.52 14.98 42.74
N ALA A 393 -5.62 15.94 43.01
CA ALA A 393 -5.96 17.21 43.66
C ALA A 393 -6.36 18.31 42.65
N GLY A 394 -6.45 17.98 41.36
CA GLY A 394 -6.64 18.92 40.26
C GLY A 394 -6.16 18.30 38.94
N ASN A 395 -5.79 19.17 38.00
CA ASN A 395 -5.27 18.73 36.71
C ASN A 395 -3.89 18.09 36.86
N ILE A 396 -3.60 17.08 36.05
CA ILE A 396 -2.31 16.38 36.05
C ILE A 396 -1.75 16.23 34.64
N THR A 397 -0.45 16.01 34.55
CA THR A 397 0.23 15.68 33.30
C THR A 397 1.01 14.39 33.45
N LEU A 398 0.73 13.44 32.55
CA LEU A 398 1.44 12.17 32.41
C LEU A 398 2.57 12.36 31.41
N THR A 399 3.81 12.05 31.80
CA THR A 399 5.00 12.17 30.93
C THR A 399 5.23 10.93 30.07
N GLY A 400 4.32 9.96 30.12
CA GLY A 400 4.45 8.66 29.45
C GLY A 400 4.90 7.57 30.41
N GLY A 401 5.36 6.45 29.86
CA GLY A 401 5.89 5.31 30.59
C GLY A 401 5.37 3.97 30.08
N MET A 402 6.10 2.89 30.39
CA MET A 402 5.72 1.52 30.04
C MET A 402 5.15 0.78 31.25
N LEU A 403 3.94 0.23 31.11
CA LEU A 403 3.34 -0.65 32.11
C LEU A 403 3.82 -2.08 31.94
N GLN A 404 4.53 -2.57 32.96
CA GLN A 404 5.02 -3.95 33.06
C GLN A 404 3.89 -4.93 33.37
N LYS A 405 4.15 -6.24 33.17
CA LYS A 405 3.18 -7.33 33.39
C LYS A 405 2.44 -7.20 34.72
N GLY A 406 1.12 -7.38 34.67
CA GLY A 406 0.22 -7.39 35.83
C GLY A 406 0.15 -6.06 36.59
N LYS A 407 0.61 -4.96 35.98
CA LYS A 407 0.39 -3.61 36.52
C LYS A 407 -0.95 -3.08 36.05
N THR A 408 -1.85 -2.87 37.00
CA THR A 408 -3.08 -2.08 36.81
C THR A 408 -2.88 -0.70 37.42
N VAL A 409 -3.15 0.35 36.65
CA VAL A 409 -3.15 1.74 37.11
C VAL A 409 -4.50 2.35 36.74
N VAL A 410 -5.20 2.88 37.73
CA VAL A 410 -6.45 3.61 37.52
C VAL A 410 -6.30 5.01 38.07
N ILE A 411 -6.54 6.02 37.23
CA ILE A 411 -6.53 7.42 37.65
C ILE A 411 -7.94 7.97 37.44
N ASN A 412 -8.62 8.25 38.54
CA ASN A 412 -9.95 8.83 38.54
C ASN A 412 -9.89 10.22 39.19
N THR A 413 -10.10 11.26 38.39
CA THR A 413 -9.97 12.66 38.82
C THR A 413 -11.25 13.21 39.46
N TYR A 414 -12.27 12.37 39.69
CA TYR A 414 -13.52 12.81 40.30
C TYR A 414 -13.27 13.35 41.71
N ASN A 415 -13.70 14.59 41.93
CA ASN A 415 -13.70 15.21 43.25
C ASN A 415 -15.12 15.16 43.82
N PRO A 416 -15.37 14.37 44.89
CA PRO A 416 -16.70 14.24 45.48
C PRO A 416 -17.18 15.51 46.19
N VAL A 417 -16.28 16.42 46.55
CA VAL A 417 -16.61 17.70 47.20
C VAL A 417 -17.13 18.70 46.18
N THR A 418 -16.42 18.88 45.06
CA THR A 418 -16.80 19.83 44.01
C THR A 418 -17.75 19.23 42.98
N LYS A 419 -17.98 17.91 43.02
CA LYS A 419 -18.74 17.13 42.03
C LYS A 419 -18.24 17.35 40.59
N ALA A 420 -16.94 17.53 40.43
CA ALA A 420 -16.30 17.81 39.16
C ALA A 420 -15.08 16.91 38.94
N TYR A 421 -14.70 16.72 37.69
CA TYR A 421 -13.49 16.01 37.30
C TYR A 421 -12.38 17.00 36.96
N GLY A 422 -11.13 16.65 37.30
CA GLY A 422 -9.93 17.34 36.81
C GLY A 422 -9.49 16.82 35.44
N ASP A 423 -8.68 17.62 34.74
CA ASP A 423 -8.17 17.27 33.40
C ASP A 423 -6.88 16.46 33.47
N ILE A 424 -6.67 15.59 32.46
CA ILE A 424 -5.43 14.84 32.26
C ILE A 424 -4.78 15.29 30.97
N THR A 425 -3.50 15.65 31.03
CA THR A 425 -2.65 15.87 29.85
C THR A 425 -1.69 14.71 29.66
N ILE A 426 -1.68 14.09 28.48
CA ILE A 426 -0.71 13.07 28.08
C ILE A 426 0.36 13.74 27.24
N ALA A 427 1.57 13.83 27.79
CA ALA A 427 2.71 14.51 27.20
C ALA A 427 3.78 13.56 26.62
N GLY A 428 3.66 12.26 26.87
CA GLY A 428 4.56 11.24 26.33
C GLY A 428 3.85 9.90 26.12
N ASN A 429 4.49 9.00 25.37
CA ASN A 429 3.92 7.71 25.01
C ASN A 429 3.65 6.84 26.24
N ILE A 430 2.47 6.22 26.24
CA ILE A 430 2.08 5.23 27.23
C ILE A 430 1.95 3.90 26.52
N THR A 431 2.76 2.93 26.92
CA THR A 431 2.82 1.62 26.27
C THR A 431 2.67 0.50 27.28
N TYR A 432 2.20 -0.65 26.80
CA TYR A 432 2.28 -1.89 27.57
C TYR A 432 3.58 -2.63 27.24
N THR A 433 4.02 -3.49 28.15
CA THR A 433 5.18 -4.38 27.90
C THR A 433 4.97 -5.21 26.63
N THR A 434 6.06 -5.44 25.91
CA THR A 434 6.09 -6.35 24.74
C THR A 434 6.40 -7.80 25.13
N ASP A 435 6.62 -8.07 26.42
CA ASP A 435 6.91 -9.42 26.89
C ASP A 435 5.70 -10.36 26.71
N PRO A 436 5.91 -11.63 26.37
CA PRO A 436 4.82 -12.60 26.23
C PRO A 436 3.98 -12.73 27.51
N LEU A 437 2.66 -12.59 27.39
CA LEU A 437 1.70 -12.76 28.48
C LEU A 437 1.19 -14.20 28.51
N THR A 438 1.26 -14.85 29.66
CA THR A 438 0.89 -16.27 29.82
C THR A 438 -0.45 -16.47 30.54
N SER A 439 -1.06 -15.40 31.07
CA SER A 439 -2.37 -15.43 31.70
C SER A 439 -3.04 -14.04 31.66
N ALA A 440 -4.36 -13.99 31.84
CA ALA A 440 -5.11 -12.74 31.85
C ALA A 440 -4.68 -11.77 32.97
N ASP A 441 -4.23 -12.28 34.11
CA ASP A 441 -3.75 -11.47 35.24
C ASP A 441 -2.43 -10.74 34.96
N GLN A 442 -1.70 -11.17 33.93
CA GLN A 442 -0.48 -10.49 33.48
C GLN A 442 -0.77 -9.33 32.53
N ILE A 443 -2.00 -9.18 32.05
CA ILE A 443 -2.38 -8.08 31.15
C ILE A 443 -2.23 -6.76 31.92
N PRO A 444 -1.28 -5.89 31.53
CA PRO A 444 -1.19 -4.55 32.11
C PRO A 444 -2.40 -3.73 31.68
N GLN A 445 -2.84 -2.82 32.56
CA GLN A 445 -3.99 -1.98 32.27
C GLN A 445 -3.83 -0.57 32.80
N LEU A 446 -4.04 0.43 31.94
CA LEU A 446 -4.28 1.82 32.32
C LEU A 446 -5.76 2.18 32.14
N VAL A 447 -6.36 2.83 33.13
CA VAL A 447 -7.69 3.44 33.02
C VAL A 447 -7.62 4.90 33.45
N LEU A 448 -7.97 5.80 32.55
CA LEU A 448 -8.00 7.25 32.78
C LEU A 448 -9.44 7.74 32.77
N ILE A 449 -9.87 8.36 33.87
CA ILE A 449 -11.21 8.90 34.04
C ILE A 449 -11.07 10.37 34.44
N ALA A 450 -11.46 11.27 33.54
CA ALA A 450 -11.15 12.69 33.63
C ALA A 450 -12.27 13.63 33.13
N GLY A 451 -12.10 14.92 33.38
CA GLY A 451 -12.93 15.97 32.80
C GLY A 451 -12.64 16.04 31.30
N ASN A 452 -11.48 16.58 30.95
CA ASN A 452 -10.92 16.49 29.61
C ASN A 452 -9.66 15.61 29.59
N ILE A 453 -9.41 14.96 28.46
CA ILE A 453 -8.17 14.25 28.17
C ILE A 453 -7.49 14.94 26.99
N ASN A 454 -6.29 15.45 27.23
CA ASN A 454 -5.53 16.29 26.31
C ASN A 454 -4.24 15.57 25.90
N ILE A 455 -4.10 15.18 24.63
CA ILE A 455 -2.93 14.47 24.10
C ILE A 455 -2.10 15.45 23.28
N ARG A 456 -0.81 15.59 23.62
CA ARG A 456 0.12 16.43 22.85
C ARG A 456 0.43 15.84 21.48
N ASP A 457 0.73 16.70 20.51
CA ASP A 457 1.12 16.32 19.15
C ASP A 457 2.29 15.34 19.06
N THR A 458 3.25 15.43 19.99
CA THR A 458 4.43 14.56 20.04
C THR A 458 4.13 13.12 20.46
N VAL A 459 2.95 12.83 21.00
CA VAL A 459 2.57 11.47 21.44
C VAL A 459 2.21 10.64 20.20
N THR A 460 2.76 9.45 20.05
CA THR A 460 2.46 8.54 18.95
C THR A 460 1.68 7.29 19.38
N GLN A 461 1.70 6.98 20.69
CA GLN A 461 1.00 5.81 21.21
C GLN A 461 0.45 6.02 22.63
N VAL A 462 -0.80 5.60 22.84
CA VAL A 462 -1.45 5.52 24.15
C VAL A 462 -2.17 4.18 24.29
N ASP A 463 -1.63 3.32 25.14
CA ASP A 463 -2.26 2.06 25.53
C ASP A 463 -3.06 2.28 26.82
N GLY A 464 -4.38 2.15 26.76
CA GLY A 464 -5.25 2.39 27.91
C GLY A 464 -6.70 2.70 27.57
N TRP A 465 -7.53 2.68 28.62
CA TRP A 465 -8.93 3.09 28.53
C TRP A 465 -9.03 4.58 28.84
N LEU A 466 -9.63 5.35 27.93
CA LEU A 466 -9.76 6.79 28.05
C LEU A 466 -11.24 7.17 28.22
N SER A 467 -11.60 7.71 29.38
CA SER A 467 -12.95 8.16 29.71
C SER A 467 -12.94 9.64 30.08
N ALA A 468 -13.40 10.50 29.19
CA ALA A 468 -13.55 11.93 29.40
C ALA A 468 -15.04 12.30 29.55
N GLU A 469 -15.40 13.04 30.60
CA GLU A 469 -16.76 13.60 30.72
C GLU A 469 -16.99 14.77 29.74
N GLY A 470 -15.92 15.44 29.36
CA GLY A 470 -15.86 16.54 28.40
C GLY A 470 -15.22 16.09 27.08
N THR A 471 -14.03 16.62 26.80
CA THR A 471 -13.37 16.41 25.50
C THR A 471 -12.20 15.43 25.58
N LEU A 472 -12.00 14.66 24.51
CA LEU A 472 -10.71 14.08 24.17
C LEU A 472 -10.10 14.89 23.04
N ASN A 473 -8.93 15.51 23.24
CA ASN A 473 -8.22 16.29 22.21
C ASN A 473 -6.90 15.61 21.83
N THR A 474 -6.74 15.23 20.55
CA THR A 474 -5.57 14.49 20.05
C THR A 474 -4.38 15.38 19.66
N CYS A 475 -4.59 16.70 19.59
CA CYS A 475 -3.54 17.70 19.41
C CYS A 475 -3.77 18.91 20.33
N SER A 476 -3.56 18.72 21.62
CA SER A 476 -4.00 19.67 22.65
C SER A 476 -3.13 20.92 22.79
N ASN A 477 -1.90 20.90 22.28
CA ASN A 477 -0.94 22.01 22.38
C ASN A 477 -1.00 23.00 21.21
N ILE A 478 -1.82 22.73 20.20
CA ILE A 478 -2.04 23.61 19.05
C ILE A 478 -3.47 24.09 19.07
N ASN A 479 -3.68 25.39 18.84
CA ASN A 479 -5.03 25.93 18.72
C ASN A 479 -5.67 25.43 17.41
N ARG A 480 -6.95 25.08 17.45
CA ARG A 480 -7.75 24.65 16.28
C ARG A 480 -7.57 25.54 15.05
N THR A 481 -7.48 26.86 15.21
CA THR A 481 -7.34 27.80 14.09
C THR A 481 -5.92 27.86 13.52
N SER A 482 -4.96 27.22 14.18
CA SER A 482 -3.53 27.22 13.84
C SER A 482 -3.04 25.85 13.38
N ILE A 483 -3.95 24.89 13.16
CA ILE A 483 -3.61 23.56 12.63
C ILE A 483 -3.16 23.70 11.17
N THR A 484 -2.01 23.13 10.84
CA THR A 484 -1.43 23.10 9.50
C THR A 484 -0.84 21.71 9.23
N ILE A 485 -0.53 21.39 7.97
CA ILE A 485 0.15 20.13 7.61
C ILE A 485 1.52 19.93 8.30
N ASN A 486 2.10 20.99 8.86
CA ASN A 486 3.41 20.99 9.51
C ASN A 486 3.34 20.82 11.04
N ASN A 487 2.14 20.80 11.63
CA ASN A 487 1.95 20.59 13.07
C ASN A 487 0.87 19.54 13.32
N CYS A 488 0.89 18.87 14.48
CA CYS A 488 0.02 17.72 14.73
C CYS A 488 0.18 16.59 13.67
N ASN A 489 1.31 16.52 12.97
CA ASN A 489 1.48 15.68 11.77
C ASN A 489 1.98 14.26 12.05
N GLN A 490 2.02 13.86 13.32
CA GLN A 490 2.42 12.52 13.74
C GLN A 490 1.19 11.62 13.88
N LEU A 491 1.28 10.36 13.44
CA LEU A 491 0.26 9.34 13.68
C LEU A 491 0.08 9.13 15.19
N LEU A 492 -1.17 9.09 15.67
CA LEU A 492 -1.51 8.63 17.03
C LEU A 492 -2.22 7.29 16.99
N THR A 493 -1.69 6.30 17.70
CA THR A 493 -2.39 5.03 17.94
C THR A 493 -2.87 4.97 19.38
N ILE A 494 -4.19 4.86 19.58
CA ILE A 494 -4.80 4.61 20.88
C ILE A 494 -5.25 3.15 20.93
N ASN A 495 -4.62 2.36 21.79
CA ASN A 495 -4.96 0.97 22.00
C ASN A 495 -5.82 0.83 23.26
N GLY A 496 -7.13 0.91 23.07
CA GLY A 496 -8.13 0.71 24.11
C GLY A 496 -9.42 1.49 23.85
N PRO A 497 -10.46 1.26 24.67
CA PRO A 497 -11.72 1.98 24.61
C PRO A 497 -11.55 3.48 24.85
N VAL A 498 -12.28 4.26 24.06
CA VAL A 498 -12.36 5.72 24.20
C VAL A 498 -13.82 6.13 24.36
N MET A 499 -14.09 6.92 25.40
CA MET A 499 -15.40 7.47 25.71
C MET A 499 -15.23 8.96 26.01
N ALA A 500 -15.91 9.82 25.26
CA ALA A 500 -15.92 11.26 25.49
C ALA A 500 -17.25 11.87 25.05
N LYS A 501 -17.62 13.02 25.62
CA LYS A 501 -18.75 13.81 25.11
C LYS A 501 -18.41 14.40 23.74
N GLU A 502 -17.15 14.79 23.53
CA GLU A 502 -16.63 15.27 22.26
C GLU A 502 -15.22 14.68 22.03
N VAL A 503 -14.97 14.20 20.81
CA VAL A 503 -13.63 13.75 20.39
C VAL A 503 -13.12 14.72 19.32
N GLN A 504 -12.02 15.39 19.61
CA GLN A 504 -11.36 16.40 18.79
C GLN A 504 -10.12 15.77 18.13
N LEU A 505 -10.30 15.34 16.88
CA LEU A 505 -9.31 14.64 16.05
C LEU A 505 -8.58 15.67 15.19
N TRP A 506 -7.55 16.28 15.75
CA TRP A 506 -6.91 17.48 15.22
C TRP A 506 -5.54 17.20 14.60
N ARG A 507 -5.20 15.92 14.36
CA ARG A 507 -3.94 15.54 13.71
C ARG A 507 -4.03 15.65 12.20
N THR A 508 -2.87 15.83 11.59
CA THR A 508 -2.68 16.05 10.15
C THR A 508 -1.76 15.00 9.53
N ALA A 509 -1.38 13.95 10.27
CA ALA A 509 -0.72 12.79 9.67
C ALA A 509 -1.56 12.27 8.48
N GLY A 510 -0.91 11.91 7.39
CA GLY A 510 -1.60 11.53 6.16
C GLY A 510 -1.94 12.68 5.20
N SER A 511 -1.80 13.94 5.61
CA SER A 511 -2.09 15.11 4.78
C SER A 511 -0.89 15.61 3.96
N LEU A 512 0.24 14.90 4.00
CA LEU A 512 1.45 15.22 3.22
C LEU A 512 1.41 14.55 1.86
N ASP A 513 2.15 15.10 0.90
CA ASP A 513 2.34 14.50 -0.42
C ASP A 513 3.31 13.29 -0.33
N GLY A 514 3.15 12.29 -1.21
CA GLY A 514 4.02 11.10 -1.29
C GLY A 514 3.47 9.84 -0.59
N ASP A 515 4.35 8.88 -0.26
CA ASP A 515 3.99 7.55 0.28
C ASP A 515 3.15 7.56 1.56
N ASN A 516 3.21 8.66 2.32
CA ASN A 516 2.46 8.83 3.56
C ASN A 516 1.08 9.46 3.33
N SER A 517 0.75 9.87 2.10
CA SER A 517 -0.55 10.45 1.77
C SER A 517 -1.67 9.41 1.93
N GLY A 518 -2.71 9.76 2.67
CA GLY A 518 -3.84 8.85 2.95
C GLY A 518 -3.64 7.93 4.15
N ALA A 519 -2.53 8.03 4.87
CA ALA A 519 -2.38 7.37 6.17
C ALA A 519 -3.38 7.96 7.20
N PRO A 520 -3.88 7.18 8.17
CA PRO A 520 -4.62 7.71 9.31
C PRO A 520 -3.87 8.82 10.04
N ALA A 521 -4.56 9.87 10.48
CA ALA A 521 -4.01 10.79 11.47
C ALA A 521 -4.11 10.21 12.90
N GLU A 522 -5.20 9.50 13.17
CA GLU A 522 -5.45 8.75 14.40
C GLU A 522 -6.00 7.34 14.11
N VAL A 523 -5.51 6.37 14.88
CA VAL A 523 -5.95 4.97 14.86
C VAL A 523 -6.44 4.58 16.24
N PHE A 524 -7.71 4.18 16.34
CA PHE A 524 -8.29 3.65 17.57
C PHE A 524 -8.44 2.14 17.44
N ASN A 525 -7.62 1.41 18.19
CA ASN A 525 -7.61 -0.04 18.21
C ASN A 525 -8.23 -0.55 19.50
N LEU A 526 -9.32 -1.33 19.37
CA LEU A 526 -9.92 -2.02 20.50
C LEU A 526 -9.36 -3.44 20.58
N ARG A 527 -8.20 -3.55 21.21
CA ARG A 527 -7.45 -4.80 21.28
C ARG A 527 -8.22 -5.88 22.10
N PRO A 528 -8.12 -7.17 21.74
CA PRO A 528 -8.73 -8.27 22.50
C PRO A 528 -8.30 -8.37 23.98
N ASP A 529 -7.08 -7.91 24.30
CA ASP A 529 -6.55 -7.89 25.67
C ASP A 529 -7.40 -7.02 26.61
N ALA A 530 -7.97 -5.91 26.12
CA ALA A 530 -8.88 -5.04 26.88
C ALA A 530 -10.14 -5.80 27.33
N TYR A 531 -10.70 -6.66 26.46
CA TYR A 531 -11.85 -7.49 26.80
C TYR A 531 -11.49 -8.60 27.79
N LEU A 532 -10.34 -9.25 27.61
CA LEU A 532 -9.87 -10.30 28.49
C LEU A 532 -9.55 -9.79 29.91
N TRP A 533 -8.97 -8.60 30.01
CA TRP A 533 -8.76 -7.93 31.29
C TRP A 533 -10.09 -7.52 31.94
N GLY A 534 -11.03 -6.95 31.17
CA GLY A 534 -12.36 -6.62 31.69
C GLY A 534 -13.13 -7.84 32.20
N LEU A 535 -13.00 -8.99 31.52
CA LEU A 535 -13.56 -10.27 31.94
C LEU A 535 -12.89 -10.81 33.20
N SER A 536 -11.57 -10.69 33.36
CA SER A 536 -10.89 -11.13 34.58
C SER A 536 -11.30 -10.32 35.81
N GLN A 537 -11.60 -9.03 35.63
CA GLN A 537 -12.17 -8.19 36.69
C GLN A 537 -13.60 -8.60 37.07
N SER A 538 -14.44 -9.02 36.12
CA SER A 538 -15.83 -9.43 36.37
C SER A 538 -15.97 -10.87 36.88
N ALA A 539 -14.95 -11.71 36.73
CA ALA A 539 -14.94 -13.09 37.24
C ALA A 539 -15.17 -13.19 38.77
N GLN A 540 -14.96 -12.10 39.52
CA GLN A 540 -15.22 -12.03 40.95
C GLN A 540 -16.69 -11.73 41.32
N SER A 541 -17.56 -11.36 40.37
CA SER A 541 -18.94 -10.90 40.63
C SER A 541 -20.07 -11.85 40.18
N GLY A 542 -19.76 -13.12 39.91
CA GLY A 542 -20.74 -14.14 39.51
C GLY A 542 -20.82 -14.32 37.99
N ARG A 543 -20.79 -15.58 37.53
CA ARG A 543 -20.66 -15.98 36.13
C ARG A 543 -22.03 -16.34 35.54
N LEU A 544 -22.32 -15.86 34.32
CA LEU A 544 -23.27 -16.53 33.43
C LEU A 544 -22.49 -17.52 32.58
N GLU A 545 -22.76 -18.81 32.74
CA GLU A 545 -22.13 -19.89 31.98
C GLU A 545 -22.87 -20.14 30.67
N THR A 546 -22.13 -20.19 29.57
CA THR A 546 -22.59 -20.82 28.34
C THR A 546 -22.69 -22.32 28.59
N VAL A 547 -23.90 -22.81 28.90
CA VAL A 547 -24.15 -24.24 29.14
C VAL A 547 -24.24 -25.06 27.85
N TYR A 548 -24.45 -24.40 26.71
CA TYR A 548 -24.55 -25.04 25.41
C TYR A 548 -24.21 -24.06 24.29
N THR A 549 -23.42 -24.53 23.32
CA THR A 549 -23.05 -23.80 22.11
C THR A 549 -23.58 -24.61 20.93
N GLN A 550 -24.44 -24.02 20.09
CA GLN A 550 -24.89 -24.63 18.85
C GLN A 550 -24.32 -23.86 17.67
N GLU A 551 -23.34 -24.46 17.00
CA GLU A 551 -22.89 -24.02 15.69
C GLU A 551 -24.04 -24.24 14.70
N LEU A 552 -24.60 -23.16 14.18
CA LEU A 552 -25.51 -23.24 13.05
C LEU A 552 -24.65 -23.44 11.79
N PRO A 553 -24.94 -24.44 10.94
CA PRO A 553 -24.22 -24.60 9.69
C PRO A 553 -24.32 -23.30 8.87
N PRO A 554 -23.22 -22.85 8.24
CA PRO A 554 -23.20 -21.59 7.52
C PRO A 554 -24.31 -21.56 6.48
N ARG A 555 -25.17 -20.53 6.55
CA ARG A 555 -26.24 -20.31 5.57
C ARG A 555 -25.58 -19.95 4.23
N PHE A 556 -25.84 -20.75 3.21
CA PHE A 556 -25.40 -20.56 1.82
C PHE A 556 -26.00 -19.30 1.19
#